data_AF-A0A1Q4DXS8-F1
#
_entry.id   AF-A0A1Q4DXS8-F1
#
_cell.length_a   1.000
_cell.length_b   1.000
_cell.length_c   1.000
_cell.angle_alpha   90.00
_cell.angle_beta   90.00
_cell.angle_gamma   90.00
#
_symmetry.space_group_name_H-M   'P 1'
#
loop_
_entity.id
_entity.type
_entity.pdbx_description
1 polymer ?
#
loop_
_entity_poly.entity_id
_entity_poly.type
_entity_poly.pdbx_seq_one_letter_code
_entity_poly.pdbx_strand_id
1 'polypeptide(L)'
;MTLGVVRDLRSVRAPVDAEELAAFETDVVAEFVMARSAAGLADSTIRGEVGQLDKVRGWFGRPVWEMDPSDADRYFGQELRSGSKATRMARAQAVRVFFAFLQLRHAAEIHVM
;
A
#
# COMPACT_ATOMS: atom_id res chain seq x y z
N MET A 1 1.61 26.85 -32.79
CA MET A 1 1.93 26.26 -31.48
C MET A 1 0.65 25.69 -30.92
N THR A 2 0.54 24.36 -30.90
CA THR A 2 -0.67 23.67 -30.43
C THR A 2 -0.45 23.36 -28.96
N LEU A 3 -1.32 23.88 -28.09
CA LEU A 3 -1.27 23.59 -26.65
C LEU A 3 -1.44 22.08 -26.45
N GLY A 4 -0.53 21.46 -25.70
CA GLY A 4 -0.67 20.06 -25.29
C GLY A 4 -1.99 19.89 -24.56
N VAL A 5 -2.75 18.84 -24.91
CA VAL A 5 -4.04 18.55 -24.28
C VAL A 5 -3.81 18.43 -22.78
N VAL A 6 -4.28 19.42 -22.01
CA VAL A 6 -4.32 19.34 -20.55
C VAL A 6 -5.38 18.30 -20.23
N ARG A 7 -4.92 17.09 -19.93
CA ARG A 7 -5.80 15.97 -19.58
C ARG A 7 -6.16 16.05 -18.10
N ASP A 8 -7.39 15.66 -17.80
CA ASP A 8 -7.91 15.66 -16.43
C ASP A 8 -7.13 14.66 -15.56
N LEU A 9 -6.46 15.15 -14.52
CA LEU A 9 -5.75 14.32 -13.54
C LEU A 9 -6.70 13.43 -12.72
N ARG A 10 -8.02 13.70 -12.77
CA ARG A 10 -9.06 12.90 -12.13
C ARG A 10 -9.53 11.73 -12.97
N SER A 11 -9.06 11.58 -14.20
CA SER A 11 -9.32 10.35 -14.96
C SER A 11 -8.48 9.23 -14.35
N VAL A 12 -9.10 8.47 -13.47
CA VAL A 12 -8.57 7.24 -12.89
C VAL A 12 -8.09 6.33 -14.04
N ARG A 13 -6.77 6.12 -14.12
CA ARG A 13 -6.15 5.25 -15.13
C ARG A 13 -5.32 4.20 -14.38
N ALA A 14 -5.61 2.94 -14.65
CA ALA A 14 -4.77 1.84 -14.21
C ALA A 14 -3.37 1.95 -14.84
N PRO A 15 -2.28 1.65 -14.11
CA PRO A 15 -0.95 1.50 -14.68
C PRO A 15 -0.99 0.49 -15.83
N VAL A 16 -0.39 0.82 -16.97
CA VAL A 16 -0.50 0.02 -18.20
C VAL A 16 0.72 -0.90 -18.39
N ASP A 17 1.82 -0.64 -17.69
CA ASP A 17 2.99 -1.51 -17.67
C ASP A 17 3.65 -1.61 -16.28
N ALA A 18 4.70 -2.43 -16.17
CA ALA A 18 5.38 -2.71 -14.91
C ALA A 18 6.14 -1.49 -14.34
N GLU A 19 6.59 -0.57 -15.20
CA GLU A 19 7.28 0.65 -14.76
C GLU A 19 6.27 1.65 -14.20
N GLU A 20 5.16 1.87 -14.91
CA GLU A 20 4.03 2.67 -14.42
C GLU A 20 3.49 2.10 -13.10
N LEU A 21 3.42 0.77 -12.95
CA LEU A 21 2.96 0.13 -11.70
C LEU A 21 3.93 0.39 -10.54
N ALA A 22 5.24 0.30 -10.78
CA ALA A 22 6.25 0.57 -9.76
C ALA A 22 6.29 2.05 -9.34
N ALA A 23 6.08 2.96 -10.30
CA ALA A 23 5.93 4.39 -10.02
C ALA A 23 4.67 4.65 -9.19
N PHE A 24 3.53 4.09 -9.60
CA PHE A 24 2.27 4.18 -8.86
C PHE A 24 2.41 3.66 -7.43
N GLU A 25 3.13 2.55 -7.23
CA GLU A 25 3.40 2.03 -5.89
C GLU A 25 4.23 2.96 -5.03
N THR A 26 5.22 3.62 -5.62
CA THR A 26 6.02 4.62 -4.91
C THR A 26 5.14 5.80 -4.49
N ASP A 27 4.29 6.28 -5.38
CA ASP A 27 3.38 7.40 -5.13
C ASP A 27 2.35 7.07 -4.05
N VAL A 28 1.70 5.90 -4.12
CA VAL A 28 0.73 5.43 -3.12
C VAL A 28 1.37 5.31 -1.73
N VAL A 29 2.60 4.81 -1.63
CA VAL A 29 3.32 4.72 -0.35
C VAL A 29 3.72 6.11 0.15
N ALA A 30 4.12 7.03 -0.73
CA ALA A 30 4.41 8.41 -0.35
C ALA A 30 3.15 9.13 0.16
N GLU A 31 2.01 8.95 -0.50
CA GLU A 31 0.72 9.48 -0.06
C GLU A 31 0.27 8.88 1.26
N PHE A 32 0.51 7.59 1.48
CA PHE A 32 0.27 6.95 2.77
C PHE A 32 1.06 7.64 3.87
N VAL A 33 2.38 7.84 3.69
CA VAL A 33 3.24 8.56 4.63
C VAL A 33 2.70 9.97 4.92
N MET A 34 2.31 10.71 3.88
CA MET A 34 1.71 12.04 4.03
C MET A 34 0.41 12.02 4.82
N ALA A 35 -0.46 11.03 4.57
CA ALA A 35 -1.71 10.88 5.33
C ALA A 35 -1.45 10.54 6.80
N ARG A 36 -0.45 9.72 7.11
CA ARG A 36 -0.05 9.43 8.51
C ARG A 36 0.54 10.67 9.20
N SER A 37 1.39 11.41 8.50
CA SER A 37 1.97 12.66 9.02
C SER A 37 0.88 13.70 9.29
N ALA A 38 -0.07 13.89 8.37
CA ALA A 38 -1.22 14.79 8.54
C ALA A 38 -2.14 14.37 9.71
N ALA A 39 -2.19 13.08 10.04
CA ALA A 39 -2.89 12.57 11.21
C ALA A 39 -2.11 12.75 12.53
N GLY A 40 -0.94 13.39 12.50
CA GLY A 40 -0.15 13.73 13.70
C GLY A 40 0.71 12.59 14.23
N LEU A 41 0.99 11.57 13.42
CA LEU A 41 1.83 10.45 13.84
C LEU A 41 3.32 10.82 13.84
N ALA A 42 4.06 10.28 14.81
CA ALA A 42 5.49 10.42 14.86
C ALA A 42 6.20 9.66 13.73
N ASP A 43 7.28 10.24 13.21
CA ASP A 43 8.09 9.65 12.13
C ASP A 43 8.56 8.22 12.43
N SER A 44 8.85 7.92 13.70
CA SER A 44 9.24 6.57 14.13
C SER A 44 8.10 5.56 13.98
N THR A 45 6.86 5.97 14.23
CA THR A 45 5.67 5.15 14.00
C THR A 45 5.44 4.92 12.51
N ILE A 46 5.50 5.98 11.71
CA ILE A 46 5.32 5.91 10.26
C ILE A 46 6.38 5.00 9.63
N ARG A 47 7.65 5.21 9.98
CA ARG A 47 8.76 4.34 9.57
C ARG A 47 8.54 2.89 9.98
N GLY A 48 8.02 2.69 11.20
CA GLY A 48 7.67 1.37 11.71
C GLY A 48 6.62 0.67 10.86
N GLU A 49 5.54 1.38 10.50
CA GLU A 49 4.45 0.91 9.64
C GLU A 49 4.93 0.59 8.23
N VAL A 50 5.63 1.53 7.57
CA VAL A 50 6.21 1.33 6.22
C VAL A 50 7.16 0.14 6.21
N GLY A 51 8.05 0.04 7.19
CA GLY A 51 8.96 -1.11 7.30
C GLY A 51 8.26 -2.45 7.61
N GLN A 52 7.00 -2.46 8.06
CA GLN A 52 6.21 -3.69 8.08
C GLN A 52 5.62 -3.99 6.71
N LEU A 53 5.13 -2.98 5.99
CA LEU A 53 4.57 -3.12 4.64
C LEU A 53 5.63 -3.64 3.66
N ASP A 54 6.86 -3.12 3.73
CA ASP A 54 7.97 -3.60 2.91
C ASP A 54 8.25 -5.10 3.11
N LYS A 55 8.11 -5.60 4.35
CA LYS A 55 8.29 -7.03 4.66
C LYS A 55 7.15 -7.88 4.11
N VAL A 56 5.93 -7.35 4.06
CA VAL A 56 4.78 -8.03 3.45
C VAL A 56 4.97 -8.06 1.94
N ARG A 57 5.27 -6.92 1.32
CA ARG A 57 5.57 -6.78 -0.11
C ARG A 57 6.70 -7.72 -0.53
N GLY A 58 7.80 -7.75 0.22
CA GLY A 58 8.95 -8.60 -0.07
C GLY A 58 8.63 -10.10 -0.01
N TRP A 59 7.64 -10.51 0.79
CA TRP A 59 7.13 -11.88 0.77
C TRP A 59 6.13 -12.13 -0.37
N PHE A 60 5.23 -11.18 -0.61
CA PHE A 60 4.13 -11.34 -1.58
C PHE A 60 4.61 -11.28 -3.03
N GLY A 61 5.67 -10.52 -3.31
CA GLY A 61 6.26 -10.40 -4.65
C GLY A 61 5.44 -9.55 -5.64
N ARG A 62 4.32 -9.00 -5.18
CA ARG A 62 3.39 -8.13 -5.90
C ARG A 62 3.02 -6.95 -4.99
N PRO A 63 2.38 -5.89 -5.53
CA PRO A 63 1.88 -4.81 -4.68
C PRO A 63 0.90 -5.32 -3.62
N VAL A 64 0.99 -4.79 -2.40
CA VAL A 64 0.24 -5.29 -1.23
C VAL A 64 -1.27 -5.21 -1.41
N TRP A 65 -1.77 -4.25 -2.20
CA TRP A 65 -3.20 -4.09 -2.46
C TRP A 65 -3.81 -5.17 -3.35
N GLU A 66 -2.99 -5.97 -4.04
CA GLU A 66 -3.47 -7.10 -4.83
C GLU A 66 -3.59 -8.40 -4.02
N MET A 67 -3.33 -8.35 -2.70
CA MET A 67 -3.51 -9.49 -1.80
C MET A 67 -4.99 -9.84 -1.65
N ASP A 68 -5.31 -11.11 -1.84
CA ASP A 68 -6.62 -11.69 -1.51
C ASP A 68 -6.69 -12.08 0.00
N PRO A 69 -7.88 -12.21 0.62
CA PRO A 69 -7.99 -12.75 1.97
C PRO A 69 -7.23 -14.08 2.17
N SER A 70 -7.20 -14.95 1.17
CA SER A 70 -6.45 -16.22 1.23
C SER A 70 -4.93 -16.02 1.33
N ASP A 71 -4.38 -14.98 0.68
CA ASP A 71 -2.97 -14.61 0.80
C ASP A 71 -2.66 -14.06 2.20
N ALA A 72 -3.56 -13.25 2.76
CA ALA A 72 -3.43 -12.75 4.13
C ALA A 72 -3.45 -13.89 5.15
N ASP A 73 -4.37 -14.85 5.00
CA ASP A 73 -4.47 -16.02 5.86
C ASP A 73 -3.21 -16.89 5.76
N ARG A 74 -2.67 -17.08 4.56
CA ARG A 74 -1.38 -17.78 4.38
C ARG A 74 -0.25 -17.03 5.08
N TYR A 75 -0.15 -15.72 4.88
CA TYR A 75 0.91 -14.91 5.48
C TYR A 75 0.88 -14.94 7.01
N PHE A 76 -0.27 -14.66 7.61
CA PHE A 76 -0.38 -14.58 9.06
C PHE A 76 -0.47 -15.97 9.73
N GLY A 77 -1.07 -16.94 9.05
CA GLY A 77 -1.32 -18.29 9.56
C GLY A 77 -0.14 -19.25 9.40
N GLN A 78 0.76 -19.01 8.44
CA GLN A 78 1.90 -19.88 8.16
C GLN A 78 3.21 -19.13 8.32
N GLU A 79 3.44 -18.09 7.52
CA GLU A 79 4.75 -17.42 7.41
C GLU A 79 5.13 -16.66 8.68
N LEU A 80 4.17 -15.92 9.24
CA LEU A 80 4.39 -15.14 10.46
C LEU A 80 4.06 -15.92 11.74
N ARG A 81 3.70 -17.21 11.62
CA ARG A 81 3.22 -18.04 12.73
C ARG A 81 4.26 -18.17 13.84
N SER A 82 5.54 -18.37 13.49
CA SER A 82 6.65 -18.50 14.44
C SER A 82 7.12 -17.16 15.02
N GLY A 83 6.65 -16.03 14.46
CA GLY A 83 7.00 -14.70 14.91
C GLY A 83 6.46 -14.37 16.31
N SER A 84 7.09 -13.42 17.00
CA SER A 84 6.60 -12.96 18.30
C SER A 84 5.19 -12.37 18.18
N LYS A 85 4.41 -12.41 19.27
CA LYS A 85 3.07 -11.80 19.32
C LYS A 85 3.12 -10.31 18.93
N ALA A 86 4.13 -9.59 19.41
CA ALA A 86 4.32 -8.17 19.10
C ALA A 86 4.60 -7.95 17.60
N THR A 87 5.44 -8.78 16.98
CA THR A 87 5.73 -8.71 15.55
C THR A 87 4.49 -8.99 14.70
N ARG A 88 3.72 -10.03 15.05
CA ARG A 88 2.46 -10.36 14.36
C ARG A 88 1.46 -9.20 14.44
N MET A 89 1.28 -8.63 15.63
CA MET A 89 0.39 -7.51 15.85
C MET A 89 0.82 -6.27 15.05
N ALA A 90 2.11 -5.91 15.11
CA ALA A 90 2.62 -4.75 14.39
C ALA A 90 2.42 -4.90 12.88
N ARG A 91 2.62 -6.10 12.33
CA ARG A 91 2.45 -6.34 10.90
C ARG A 91 0.99 -6.33 10.46
N ALA A 92 0.11 -7.00 11.20
CA ALA A 92 -1.32 -6.97 10.95
C ALA A 92 -1.88 -5.55 11.02
N GLN A 93 -1.42 -4.77 12.00
CA GLN A 93 -1.82 -3.38 12.16
C GLN A 93 -1.39 -2.52 10.96
N ALA A 94 -0.16 -2.66 10.49
CA ALA A 94 0.32 -1.92 9.32
C ALA A 94 -0.48 -2.25 8.06
N VAL A 95 -0.72 -3.54 7.79
CA VAL A 95 -1.55 -3.99 6.65
C VAL A 95 -2.96 -3.41 6.76
N ARG A 96 -3.61 -3.55 7.91
CA ARG A 96 -4.98 -3.03 8.12
C ARG A 96 -5.08 -1.53 7.88
N VAL A 97 -4.13 -0.76 8.41
CA VAL A 97 -4.11 0.70 8.27
C VAL A 97 -3.86 1.11 6.82
N PHE A 98 -2.97 0.41 6.12
CA PHE A 98 -2.72 0.65 4.71
C PHE A 98 -3.96 0.36 3.85
N PHE A 99 -4.61 -0.80 4.03
CA PHE A 99 -5.85 -1.11 3.31
C PHE A 99 -6.98 -0.12 3.61
N ALA A 100 -7.10 0.37 4.85
CA ALA A 100 -8.06 1.42 5.17
C ALA A 100 -7.76 2.73 4.42
N PHE A 101 -6.47 3.10 4.32
CA PHE A 101 -6.05 4.26 3.52
C PHE A 101 -6.39 4.07 2.04
N LEU A 102 -6.10 2.90 1.46
CA LEU A 102 -6.41 2.59 0.07
C LEU A 102 -7.91 2.64 -0.21
N GLN A 103 -8.75 2.09 0.67
CA GLN A 103 -10.20 2.14 0.51
C GLN A 103 -10.74 3.57 0.52
N LEU A 104 -10.13 4.48 1.29
CA LEU A 104 -10.55 5.87 1.37
C LEU A 104 -10.11 6.72 0.17
N ARG A 105 -8.95 6.42 -0.42
CA ARG A 105 -8.31 7.33 -1.40
C ARG A 105 -8.08 6.72 -2.78
N HIS A 106 -7.89 5.42 -2.87
CA HIS A 106 -7.48 4.71 -4.07
C HIS A 106 -8.44 3.60 -4.50
N ALA A 107 -9.61 3.49 -3.86
CA ALA A 107 -10.58 2.43 -4.17
C ALA A 107 -11.01 2.44 -5.64
N ALA A 108 -11.20 3.62 -6.23
CA ALA A 108 -11.57 3.74 -7.63
C ALA A 108 -10.44 3.29 -8.57
N GLU A 109 -9.19 3.59 -8.23
CA GLU A 109 -8.00 3.27 -9.04
C GLU A 109 -7.65 1.78 -8.95
N ILE A 110 -7.75 1.19 -7.76
CA ILE A 110 -7.49 -0.23 -7.55
C ILE A 110 -8.60 -1.10 -8.15
N HIS A 111 -9.86 -0.66 -8.13
CA HIS A 111 -10.97 -1.48 -8.65
C HIS A 111 -11.01 -1.58 -10.18
N VAL A 112 -10.30 -0.71 -10.89
CA VAL A 112 -10.22 -0.73 -12.37
C VAL A 112 -8.94 -1.37 -12.91
N MET A 113 -8.04 -1.82 -12.02
CA MET A 113 -6.85 -2.62 -12.33
C MET A 113 -7.20 -4.10 -12.43
#